data_AF-A0A957VGM6-F1
#
_entry.id   AF-A0A957VGM6-F1
#
_cell.length_a   1.000
_cell.length_b   1.000
_cell.length_c   1.000
_cell.angle_alpha   90.00
_cell.angle_beta   90.00
_cell.angle_gamma   90.00
#
_symmetry.space_group_name_H-M   'P 1'
#
loop_
_entity.id
_entity.type
_entity.pdbx_description
1 polymer ?
#
loop_
_entity_poly.entity_id
_entity_poly.type
_entity_poly.pdbx_seq_one_letter_code
_entity_poly.pdbx_strand_id
1 'polypeptide(L)'
;MSGTVETRRLDLPLLLPEMEDGDACVALLTRRLAGVRGIEQAHIVHTDGTGTLCLHYDPNLVPLARLERLAQQAGAEITARYRHELLPFEGLDAADSAASLARALNDLPGMLHAGVNYAAGLVAVAYDSEELAPDAIEQTLHAWGARVVGPRRSQGNGGPAAEPAAHAPAASTPAPAAERPDHEQAAEHAEHDHGSAPAFLPHWFQERWTLILVGLAGVFLVSGWVGARFLGLPTPVVTALYILAYLTGGYDVATHAVPALLRGQFDTDVLMLAAALGAAVLGEWAEGAFLLFLFALGHAGEHYALDRARNAVNALGELMPKTAQVRRGERLVEEPVERLSVDDVVVVRPGDRVPVDGDVVKGASTVDQSPITGESVPVAKQAGDAVFAGTINQEATLEVRTTALARDNTLNRVMHLVQEAQSQQSPTQQFTQRFTRWFVPAVLLVVLAVIVVPPLVGWMPLHASFYRAMLLLVAASPCALAIGTPAAVLAGIGQAARHG
;
A
#
# COMPACT_ATOMS: atom_id res chain seq x y z
N MET A 1 10.84 56.15 17.86
CA MET A 1 11.63 54.99 18.34
C MET A 1 11.08 53.79 17.60
N SER A 2 11.72 53.38 16.51
CA SER A 2 11.27 52.23 15.73
C SER A 2 11.65 50.98 16.52
N GLY A 3 10.65 50.23 17.03
CA GLY A 3 10.90 48.93 17.63
C GLY A 3 11.54 48.01 16.58
N THR A 4 12.57 47.27 16.97
CA THR A 4 13.22 46.27 16.11
C THR A 4 12.31 45.05 16.05
N VAL A 5 11.54 44.93 14.97
CA VAL A 5 10.64 43.77 14.75
C VAL A 5 11.48 42.59 14.28
N GLU A 6 11.41 41.48 15.01
CA GLU A 6 12.04 40.21 14.64
C GLU A 6 10.99 39.19 14.20
N THR A 7 11.39 38.23 13.37
CA THR A 7 10.54 37.13 12.91
C THR A 7 11.00 35.80 13.48
N ARG A 8 10.11 35.09 14.18
CA ARG A 8 10.34 33.71 14.64
C ARG A 8 9.46 32.75 13.85
N ARG A 9 10.05 31.63 13.44
CA ARG A 9 9.37 30.54 12.74
C ARG A 9 9.25 29.34 13.69
N LEU A 10 8.06 28.77 13.78
CA LEU A 10 7.76 27.58 14.58
C LEU A 10 7.03 26.57 13.70
N ASP A 11 7.39 25.29 13.83
CA ASP A 11 6.76 24.22 13.06
C ASP A 11 5.33 24.01 13.56
N LEU A 12 4.35 24.14 12.67
CA LEU A 12 2.94 23.99 13.02
C LEU A 12 2.61 22.59 13.58
N PRO A 13 3.18 21.48 13.06
CA PRO A 13 2.94 20.14 13.61
C PRO A 13 3.41 19.96 15.05
N LEU A 14 4.35 20.79 15.54
CA LEU A 14 4.76 20.75 16.95
C LEU A 14 3.80 21.48 17.88
N LEU A 15 3.02 22.43 17.34
CA LEU A 15 2.07 23.24 18.10
C LEU A 15 0.65 22.68 18.02
N LEU A 16 0.31 22.05 16.89
CA LEU A 16 -0.97 21.45 16.59
C LEU A 16 -0.73 20.09 15.90
N PRO A 17 -0.36 19.04 16.65
CA PRO A 17 0.04 17.74 16.08
C PRO A 17 -1.12 16.95 15.46
N GLU A 18 -2.37 17.34 15.76
CA GLU A 18 -3.59 16.63 15.36
C GLU A 18 -4.37 17.34 14.24
N MET A 19 -3.76 18.32 13.56
CA MET A 19 -4.45 19.27 12.69
C MET A 19 -3.83 19.33 11.30
N GLU A 20 -4.67 19.34 10.26
CA GLU A 20 -4.24 19.57 8.87
C GLU A 20 -4.15 21.07 8.53
N ASP A 21 -3.38 21.39 7.50
CA ASP A 21 -3.19 22.76 7.03
C ASP A 21 -4.52 23.34 6.48
N GLY A 22 -4.99 24.44 7.07
CA GLY A 22 -6.25 25.11 6.66
C GLY A 22 -7.43 24.94 7.63
N ASP A 23 -7.25 24.20 8.73
CA ASP A 23 -8.28 23.99 9.75
C ASP A 23 -8.68 25.30 10.47
N ALA A 24 -9.94 25.41 10.91
CA ALA A 24 -10.42 26.51 11.75
C ALA A 24 -9.58 26.70 13.03
N CYS A 25 -9.01 25.63 13.59
CA CYS A 25 -8.13 25.69 14.75
C CYS A 25 -6.81 26.45 14.47
N VAL A 26 -6.33 26.38 13.24
CA VAL A 26 -5.15 27.09 12.78
C VAL A 26 -5.42 28.60 12.69
N ALA A 27 -6.62 28.99 12.22
CA ALA A 27 -7.09 30.38 12.25
C ALA A 27 -7.30 30.90 13.69
N LEU A 28 -7.77 30.04 14.61
CA LEU A 28 -7.90 30.38 16.02
C LEU A 28 -6.55 30.62 16.69
N LEU A 29 -5.55 29.77 16.42
CA LEU A 29 -4.19 29.92 16.96
C LEU A 29 -3.56 31.23 16.50
N THR A 30 -3.61 31.54 15.21
CA THR A 30 -3.05 32.78 14.65
C THR A 30 -3.75 34.02 15.21
N ARG A 31 -5.09 34.03 15.30
CA ARG A 31 -5.86 35.13 15.89
C ARG A 31 -5.54 35.34 17.37
N ARG A 32 -5.38 34.25 18.12
CA ARG A 32 -5.07 34.29 19.55
C ARG A 32 -3.67 34.84 19.82
N LEU A 33 -2.69 34.42 19.02
CA LEU A 33 -1.32 34.92 19.11
C LEU A 33 -1.20 36.37 18.65
N ALA A 34 -1.91 36.78 17.58
CA ALA A 34 -1.96 38.18 17.15
C ALA A 34 -2.55 39.12 18.23
N GLY A 35 -3.35 38.60 19.17
CA GLY A 35 -3.89 39.37 20.30
C GLY A 35 -2.90 39.61 21.46
N VAL A 36 -1.72 38.98 21.44
CA VAL A 36 -0.73 39.12 22.51
C VAL A 36 0.05 40.42 22.37
N ARG A 37 0.11 41.21 23.44
CA ARG A 37 0.90 42.45 23.47
C ARG A 37 2.38 42.16 23.18
N GLY A 38 2.88 42.73 22.09
CA GLY A 38 4.26 42.57 21.61
C GLY A 38 4.43 41.61 20.42
N ILE A 39 3.34 40.96 19.98
CA ILE A 39 3.25 40.29 18.68
C ILE A 39 2.55 41.26 17.73
N GLU A 40 3.22 41.65 16.64
CA GLU A 40 2.66 42.56 15.64
C GLU A 40 1.85 41.81 14.58
N GLN A 41 2.29 40.61 14.21
CA GLN A 41 1.63 39.79 13.19
C GLN A 41 1.90 38.30 13.45
N ALA A 42 0.87 37.47 13.28
CA ALA A 42 0.96 36.03 13.28
C ALA A 42 0.29 35.49 12.02
N HIS A 43 1.01 34.72 11.21
CA HIS A 43 0.47 34.10 10.00
C HIS A 43 1.22 32.80 9.68
N ILE A 44 0.72 32.05 8.71
CA ILE A 44 1.31 30.76 8.32
C ILE A 44 1.87 30.87 6.92
N VAL A 45 3.07 30.33 6.76
CA VAL A 45 3.76 30.22 5.49
C VAL A 45 3.95 28.75 5.19
N HIS A 46 3.64 28.35 3.96
CA HIS A 46 3.78 26.98 3.51
C HIS A 46 5.13 26.89 2.79
N THR A 47 6.01 26.01 3.29
CA THR A 47 7.28 25.68 2.64
C THR A 47 7.32 24.16 2.50
N ASP A 48 7.48 23.66 1.27
CA ASP A 48 7.60 22.23 0.97
C ASP A 48 6.45 21.35 1.53
N GLY A 49 5.22 21.86 1.53
CA GLY A 49 4.04 21.13 2.01
C GLY A 49 3.92 21.03 3.53
N THR A 50 4.73 21.77 4.29
CA THR A 50 4.62 21.86 5.76
C THR A 50 4.26 23.29 6.19
N GLY A 51 3.17 23.43 6.96
CA GLY A 51 2.78 24.68 7.58
C GLY A 51 3.80 25.18 8.62
N THR A 52 4.31 26.39 8.44
CA THR A 52 5.20 27.06 9.42
C THR A 52 4.51 28.30 9.98
N LEU A 53 4.35 28.38 11.30
CA LEU A 53 3.84 29.57 11.99
C LEU A 53 4.93 30.64 12.06
N CYS A 54 4.67 31.78 11.42
CA CYS A 54 5.53 32.96 11.41
C CYS A 54 4.98 34.02 12.38
N LEU A 55 5.76 34.35 13.41
CA LEU A 55 5.45 35.35 14.41
C LEU A 55 6.39 36.54 14.26
N HIS A 56 5.83 37.72 13.97
CA HIS A 56 6.53 38.99 13.95
C HIS A 56 6.33 39.66 15.31
N TYR A 57 7.40 39.90 16.06
CA TYR A 57 7.33 40.33 17.45
C TYR A 57 8.41 41.36 17.81
N ASP A 58 8.15 42.18 18.83
CA ASP A 58 9.14 43.10 19.39
C ASP A 58 9.85 42.42 20.60
N PRO A 59 11.15 42.13 20.51
CA PRO A 59 11.91 41.44 21.55
C PRO A 59 12.02 42.28 22.84
N ASN A 60 11.79 43.59 22.78
CA ASN A 60 11.76 44.46 23.97
C ASN A 60 10.46 44.31 24.77
N LEU A 61 9.37 43.86 24.12
CA LEU A 61 8.06 43.68 24.74
C LEU A 61 7.82 42.20 25.13
N VAL A 62 8.29 41.26 24.31
CA VAL A 62 8.14 39.82 24.56
C VAL A 62 9.47 39.11 24.26
N PRO A 63 10.18 38.60 25.29
CA PRO A 63 11.37 37.79 25.09
C PRO A 63 11.05 36.51 24.32
N LEU A 64 11.97 36.03 23.49
CA LEU A 64 11.79 34.83 22.66
C LEU A 64 11.30 33.60 23.46
N ALA A 65 11.91 33.32 24.61
CA ALA A 65 11.50 32.19 25.46
C ALA A 65 10.08 32.32 26.04
N ARG A 66 9.53 33.54 26.11
CA ARG A 66 8.13 33.78 26.47
C ARG A 66 7.22 33.62 25.24
N LEU A 67 7.66 34.07 24.07
CA LEU A 67 6.95 33.91 22.80
C LEU A 67 6.69 32.43 22.49
N GLU A 68 7.73 31.59 22.57
CA GLU A 68 7.62 30.15 22.30
C GLU A 68 6.70 29.44 23.30
N ARG A 69 6.80 29.78 24.60
CA ARG A 69 5.88 29.26 25.62
C ARG A 69 4.43 29.65 25.38
N LEU A 70 4.17 30.90 24.95
CA LEU A 70 2.82 31.36 24.63
C LEU A 70 2.26 30.63 23.42
N ALA A 71 3.07 30.40 22.39
CA ALA A 71 2.67 29.61 21.22
C ALA A 71 2.33 28.15 21.60
N GLN A 72 3.19 27.51 22.39
CA GLN A 72 2.96 26.14 22.87
C GLN A 72 1.72 26.04 23.77
N GLN A 73 1.53 26.98 24.70
CA GLN A 73 0.34 27.02 25.55
C GLN A 73 -0.93 27.24 24.74
N ALA A 74 -0.91 28.17 23.79
CA ALA A 74 -2.06 28.43 22.92
C ALA A 74 -2.40 27.22 22.04
N GLY A 75 -1.40 26.52 21.51
CA GLY A 75 -1.59 25.26 20.77
C GLY A 75 -2.20 24.18 21.64
N ALA A 76 -1.61 23.92 22.82
CA ALA A 76 -2.11 22.91 23.75
C ALA A 76 -3.54 23.18 24.25
N GLU A 77 -3.90 24.44 24.50
CA GLU A 77 -5.27 24.80 24.88
C GLU A 77 -6.27 24.60 23.74
N ILE A 78 -5.87 24.88 22.50
CA ILE A 78 -6.70 24.62 21.31
C ILE A 78 -6.90 23.12 21.12
N THR A 79 -5.83 22.31 21.19
CA THR A 79 -5.92 20.85 21.11
C THR A 79 -6.74 20.25 22.25
N ALA A 80 -6.71 20.83 23.45
CA ALA A 80 -7.50 20.35 24.58
C ALA A 80 -9.00 20.65 24.44
N ARG A 81 -9.36 21.79 23.86
CA ARG A 81 -10.75 22.24 23.70
C ARG A 81 -11.40 21.71 22.43
N TYR A 82 -10.70 21.80 21.30
CA TYR A 82 -11.20 21.40 19.99
C TYR A 82 -10.72 20.00 19.64
N ARG A 83 -11.65 19.05 19.60
CA ARG A 83 -11.38 17.64 19.35
C ARG A 83 -11.61 17.28 17.89
N HIS A 84 -10.71 16.46 17.36
CA HIS A 84 -10.79 15.90 16.01
C HIS A 84 -10.84 14.38 16.15
N GLU A 85 -12.03 13.82 15.99
CA GLU A 85 -12.28 12.39 16.19
C GLU A 85 -12.73 11.72 14.88
N LEU A 86 -12.20 10.53 14.64
CA LEU A 86 -12.68 9.60 13.61
C LEU A 86 -13.54 8.53 14.28
N LEU A 87 -14.81 8.49 13.89
CA LEU A 87 -15.84 7.61 14.40
C LEU A 87 -16.20 6.57 13.34
N PRO A 88 -15.69 5.33 13.42
CA PRO A 88 -16.16 4.25 12.57
C PRO A 88 -17.65 3.97 12.83
N PHE A 89 -18.44 3.77 11.78
CA PHE A 89 -19.87 3.53 11.88
C PHE A 89 -20.35 2.41 10.95
N GLU A 90 -21.42 1.73 11.35
CA GLU A 90 -22.14 0.73 10.57
C GLU A 90 -23.65 1.03 10.55
N GLY A 91 -24.38 0.42 9.61
CA GLY A 91 -25.86 0.40 9.62
C GLY A 91 -26.54 1.53 8.85
N LEU A 92 -25.79 2.40 8.17
CA LEU A 92 -26.41 3.44 7.34
C LEU A 92 -26.96 2.84 6.03
N ASP A 93 -28.26 3.00 5.81
CA ASP A 93 -29.02 2.26 4.78
C ASP A 93 -28.66 2.61 3.32
N ALA A 94 -28.12 3.80 3.07
CA ALA A 94 -27.75 4.25 1.72
C ALA A 94 -26.69 5.37 1.75
N ALA A 95 -25.93 5.51 0.66
CA ALA A 95 -24.94 6.58 0.47
C ALA A 95 -25.58 7.98 0.50
N ASP A 96 -26.82 8.15 0.01
CA ASP A 96 -27.56 9.42 0.04
C ASP A 96 -27.83 9.90 1.48
N SER A 97 -27.95 8.97 2.42
CA SER A 97 -28.13 9.26 3.84
C SER A 97 -26.87 9.82 4.48
N ALA A 98 -25.68 9.57 3.91
CA ALA A 98 -24.40 10.05 4.44
C ALA A 98 -24.25 11.57 4.31
N ALA A 99 -24.62 12.14 3.17
CA ALA A 99 -24.59 13.59 2.96
C ALA A 99 -25.61 14.32 3.87
N SER A 100 -26.75 13.70 4.11
CA SER A 100 -27.80 14.26 4.97
C SER A 100 -27.42 14.16 6.45
N LEU A 101 -26.79 13.06 6.85
CA LEU A 101 -26.18 12.89 8.17
C LEU A 101 -25.03 13.88 8.40
N ALA A 102 -24.13 14.07 7.43
CA ALA A 102 -23.06 15.06 7.52
C ALA A 102 -23.62 16.47 7.74
N ARG A 103 -24.66 16.86 7.00
CA ARG A 103 -25.36 18.14 7.22
C ARG A 103 -25.95 18.23 8.63
N ALA A 104 -26.68 17.21 9.07
CA ALA A 104 -27.25 17.19 10.41
C ALA A 104 -26.20 17.29 11.53
N LEU A 105 -25.02 16.69 11.34
CA LEU A 105 -23.90 16.80 12.27
C LEU A 105 -23.27 18.20 12.26
N ASN A 106 -23.07 18.80 11.08
CA ASN A 106 -22.56 20.17 10.96
C ASN A 106 -23.50 21.22 11.57
N ASP A 107 -24.81 20.95 11.57
CA ASP A 107 -25.81 21.84 12.17
C ASP A 107 -25.83 21.79 13.71
N LEU A 108 -25.09 20.87 14.34
CA LEU A 108 -25.00 20.80 15.80
C LEU A 108 -24.25 22.01 16.38
N PRO A 109 -24.78 22.67 17.42
CA PRO A 109 -24.07 23.76 18.08
C PRO A 109 -22.78 23.22 18.72
N GLY A 110 -21.66 23.88 18.44
CA GLY A 110 -20.32 23.45 18.85
C GLY A 110 -19.61 22.54 17.84
N MET A 111 -20.25 22.14 16.73
CA MET A 111 -19.58 21.45 15.63
C MET A 111 -18.81 22.45 14.75
N LEU A 112 -17.52 22.21 14.55
CA LEU A 112 -16.68 22.99 13.62
C LEU A 112 -16.77 22.41 12.20
N HIS A 113 -16.67 21.08 12.10
CA HIS A 113 -16.77 20.37 10.84
C HIS A 113 -17.20 18.92 11.07
N ALA A 114 -18.08 18.40 10.23
CA ALA A 114 -18.42 16.98 10.21
C ALA A 114 -18.43 16.44 8.78
N GLY A 115 -17.70 15.37 8.54
CA GLY A 115 -17.65 14.65 7.27
C GLY A 115 -18.07 13.20 7.46
N VAL A 116 -18.80 12.64 6.50
CA VAL A 116 -19.20 11.22 6.51
C VAL A 116 -18.69 10.56 5.24
N ASN A 117 -17.77 9.63 5.40
CA ASN A 117 -17.30 8.76 4.33
C ASN A 117 -18.04 7.42 4.42
N TYR A 118 -19.11 7.30 3.62
CA TYR A 118 -19.93 6.09 3.57
C TYR A 118 -19.14 4.86 3.14
N ALA A 119 -18.29 4.99 2.12
CA ALA A 119 -17.51 3.88 1.57
C ALA A 119 -16.47 3.36 2.57
N ALA A 120 -15.87 4.26 3.37
CA ALA A 120 -14.94 3.89 4.42
C ALA A 120 -15.62 3.52 5.75
N GLY A 121 -16.93 3.75 5.90
CA GLY A 121 -17.63 3.58 7.17
C GLY A 121 -17.08 4.48 8.26
N LEU A 122 -16.68 5.72 7.95
CA LEU A 122 -16.05 6.66 8.89
C LEU A 122 -16.81 7.99 8.93
N VAL A 123 -16.99 8.53 10.14
CA VAL A 123 -17.42 9.91 10.37
C VAL A 123 -16.26 10.68 10.99
N ALA A 124 -15.79 11.72 10.32
CA ALA A 124 -14.82 12.66 10.87
C ALA A 124 -15.56 13.83 11.50
N VAL A 125 -15.29 14.13 12.77
CA VAL A 125 -15.88 15.28 13.47
C VAL A 125 -14.78 16.13 14.11
N ALA A 126 -14.88 17.43 13.88
CA ALA A 126 -14.16 18.48 14.54
C ALA A 126 -15.17 19.28 15.36
N TYR A 127 -15.01 19.35 16.68
CA TYR A 127 -15.98 20.02 17.55
C TYR A 127 -15.35 20.62 18.80
N ASP A 128 -16.02 21.63 19.34
CA ASP A 128 -15.70 22.25 20.62
C ASP A 128 -16.24 21.38 21.77
N SER A 129 -15.35 20.76 22.53
CA SER A 129 -15.73 19.86 23.63
C SER A 129 -16.32 20.58 24.85
N GLU A 130 -16.24 21.91 24.93
CA GLU A 130 -16.95 22.70 25.95
C GLU A 130 -18.42 22.97 25.57
N GLU A 131 -18.73 22.99 24.27
CA GLU A 131 -20.09 23.29 23.76
C GLU A 131 -20.85 22.05 23.31
N LEU A 132 -20.17 21.04 22.78
CA LEU A 132 -20.78 19.82 22.24
C LEU A 132 -20.27 18.57 22.96
N ALA A 133 -21.20 17.85 23.60
CA ALA A 133 -20.90 16.58 24.25
C ALA A 133 -20.77 15.44 23.22
N PRO A 134 -19.78 14.53 23.40
CA PRO A 134 -19.61 13.29 22.64
C PRO A 134 -20.91 12.51 22.38
N ASP A 135 -21.77 12.39 23.39
CA ASP A 135 -23.00 11.59 23.35
C ASP A 135 -24.05 12.19 22.39
N ALA A 136 -24.06 13.51 22.21
CA ALA A 136 -24.98 14.17 21.29
C ALA A 136 -24.66 13.85 19.82
N ILE A 137 -23.38 13.66 19.51
CA ILE A 137 -22.91 13.22 18.19
C ILE A 137 -23.39 11.79 17.93
N GLU A 138 -23.22 10.89 18.91
CA GLU A 138 -23.69 9.50 18.81
C GLU A 138 -25.21 9.38 18.70
N GLN A 139 -25.96 10.20 19.46
CA GLN A 139 -27.42 10.24 19.35
C GLN A 139 -27.88 10.69 17.95
N THR A 140 -27.18 11.66 17.37
CA THR A 140 -27.45 12.12 16.01
C THR A 140 -27.15 11.02 15.00
N LEU A 141 -26.01 10.32 15.12
CA LEU A 141 -25.69 9.15 14.29
C LEU A 141 -26.79 8.08 14.37
N HIS A 142 -27.21 7.75 15.60
CA HIS A 142 -28.24 6.75 15.86
C HIS A 142 -29.61 7.11 15.26
N ALA A 143 -30.01 8.38 15.32
CA ALA A 143 -31.27 8.85 14.75
C ALA A 143 -31.33 8.66 13.22
N TRP A 144 -30.17 8.59 12.57
CA TRP A 144 -30.02 8.36 11.13
C TRP A 144 -29.71 6.90 10.78
N GLY A 145 -29.77 5.98 11.75
CA GLY A 145 -29.52 4.56 11.54
C GLY A 145 -28.03 4.16 11.58
N ALA A 146 -27.11 5.11 11.75
CA ALA A 146 -25.70 4.83 11.93
C ALA A 146 -25.38 4.52 13.40
N ARG A 147 -24.62 3.45 13.65
CA ARG A 147 -24.09 3.13 14.98
C ARG A 147 -22.57 3.19 14.96
N VAL A 148 -21.96 3.86 15.94
CA VAL A 148 -20.50 3.87 16.10
C VAL A 148 -20.01 2.47 16.50
N VAL A 149 -19.04 1.93 15.77
CA VAL A 149 -18.49 0.59 15.98
C VAL A 149 -16.99 0.68 16.23
N GLY A 150 -16.60 0.72 17.50
CA GLY A 150 -15.20 0.73 17.94
C GLY A 150 -14.82 1.96 18.77
N PRO A 151 -13.56 2.02 19.24
CA PRO A 151 -13.08 3.13 20.06
C PRO A 151 -12.98 4.42 19.22
N ARG A 152 -13.36 5.55 19.82
CA ARG A 152 -13.14 6.89 19.25
C ARG A 152 -11.63 7.11 19.08
N ARG A 153 -11.17 7.39 17.87
CA ARG A 153 -9.76 7.66 17.59
C ARG A 153 -9.58 9.16 17.40
N SER A 154 -8.70 9.80 18.18
CA SER A 154 -8.23 11.14 17.84
C SER A 154 -7.41 11.07 16.55
N GLN A 155 -7.51 12.06 15.68
CA GLN A 155 -6.62 12.21 14.53
C GLN A 155 -5.21 12.60 15.04
N GLY A 156 -4.52 11.68 15.71
CA GLY A 156 -3.30 12.01 16.40
C GLY A 156 -2.72 10.85 17.21
N ASN A 157 -1.79 10.13 16.57
CA ASN A 157 -0.84 9.19 17.17
C ASN A 157 -1.34 7.76 17.51
N GLY A 158 -0.79 6.79 16.78
CA GLY A 158 -0.84 5.37 17.11
C GLY A 158 0.16 5.02 18.22
N GLY A 159 -0.36 4.63 19.39
CA GLY A 159 0.36 4.00 20.50
C GLY A 159 -0.62 3.22 21.39
N PRO A 160 -0.24 2.09 21.99
CA PRO A 160 -1.09 0.90 22.06
C PRO A 160 -2.10 0.91 23.20
N ALA A 161 -3.35 0.57 22.91
CA ALA A 161 -4.32 0.11 23.90
C ALA A 161 -5.01 -1.19 23.39
N ALA A 162 -5.10 -2.15 24.31
CA ALA A 162 -5.35 -3.56 24.10
C ALA A 162 -6.71 -3.94 23.49
N GLU A 163 -6.72 -5.01 22.69
CA GLU A 163 -7.93 -5.74 22.30
C GLU A 163 -8.39 -6.73 23.39
N PRO A 164 -9.68 -7.12 23.35
CA PRO A 164 -9.94 -8.54 23.15
C PRO A 164 -11.01 -8.87 22.09
N ALA A 165 -10.62 -9.81 21.21
CA ALA A 165 -11.34 -11.01 20.75
C ALA A 165 -12.60 -10.94 19.85
N ALA A 166 -12.39 -11.47 18.64
CA ALA A 166 -13.15 -12.53 17.95
C ALA A 166 -14.56 -12.25 17.38
N HIS A 167 -14.74 -12.51 16.07
CA HIS A 167 -15.54 -13.62 15.51
C HIS A 167 -15.56 -13.58 13.96
N ALA A 168 -15.45 -14.76 13.34
CA ALA A 168 -15.77 -15.05 11.92
C ALA A 168 -17.33 -15.06 11.74
N PRO A 169 -17.97 -15.23 10.55
CA PRO A 169 -17.53 -16.05 9.40
C PRO A 169 -18.00 -15.61 7.98
N ALA A 170 -17.65 -16.47 7.01
CA ALA A 170 -18.51 -16.98 5.92
C ALA A 170 -18.21 -16.58 4.46
N ALA A 171 -18.18 -17.64 3.67
CA ALA A 171 -17.87 -17.77 2.25
C ALA A 171 -19.01 -17.32 1.31
N SER A 172 -18.64 -16.99 0.07
CA SER A 172 -19.47 -17.33 -1.10
C SER A 172 -18.60 -17.51 -2.36
N THR A 173 -19.05 -18.43 -3.20
CA THR A 173 -18.37 -19.08 -4.34
C THR A 173 -18.71 -18.38 -5.67
N PRO A 174 -17.87 -18.45 -6.73
CA PRO A 174 -17.99 -17.61 -7.92
C PRO A 174 -18.72 -18.28 -9.11
N ALA A 175 -19.10 -17.49 -10.11
CA ALA A 175 -19.62 -17.92 -11.41
C ALA A 175 -19.12 -16.97 -12.53
N PRO A 176 -19.16 -17.33 -13.83
CA PRO A 176 -18.00 -17.76 -14.60
C PRO A 176 -17.56 -16.79 -15.71
N ALA A 177 -16.37 -17.10 -16.24
CA ALA A 177 -15.62 -16.39 -17.27
C ALA A 177 -16.32 -16.23 -18.63
N ALA A 178 -16.02 -15.12 -19.30
CA ALA A 178 -16.20 -14.92 -20.74
C ALA A 178 -14.89 -14.36 -21.36
N GLU A 179 -14.63 -14.84 -22.57
CA GLU A 179 -13.38 -14.96 -23.30
C GLU A 179 -12.99 -13.75 -24.18
N ARG A 180 -11.65 -13.63 -24.43
CA ARG A 180 -10.91 -13.09 -25.62
C ARG A 180 -10.52 -11.59 -25.66
N PRO A 181 -9.57 -11.18 -26.54
CA PRO A 181 -8.29 -11.80 -26.94
C PRO A 181 -7.09 -10.80 -26.92
N ASP A 182 -5.93 -11.36 -27.23
CA ASP A 182 -4.56 -10.81 -27.34
C ASP A 182 -4.40 -9.42 -27.97
N HIS A 183 -3.51 -8.59 -27.39
CA HIS A 183 -2.62 -7.71 -28.15
C HIS A 183 -1.30 -7.43 -27.42
N GLU A 184 -0.21 -7.76 -28.12
CA GLU A 184 1.18 -7.39 -27.86
C GLU A 184 1.37 -5.91 -27.54
N GLN A 185 2.15 -5.63 -26.50
CA GLN A 185 3.21 -4.62 -26.56
C GLN A 185 4.25 -4.85 -25.46
N ALA A 186 5.49 -5.07 -25.91
CA ALA A 186 6.67 -5.26 -25.11
C ALA A 186 7.06 -3.95 -24.41
N ALA A 187 7.17 -3.99 -23.08
CA ALA A 187 7.95 -3.05 -22.30
C ALA A 187 8.74 -3.86 -21.25
N GLU A 188 10.06 -3.74 -21.32
CA GLU A 188 11.02 -4.42 -20.45
C GLU A 188 10.83 -3.99 -18.99
N HIS A 189 10.06 -4.79 -18.24
CA HIS A 189 10.11 -4.80 -16.79
C HIS A 189 10.68 -6.15 -16.36
N ALA A 190 11.79 -6.11 -15.62
CA ALA A 190 12.31 -7.27 -14.92
C ALA A 190 11.38 -7.59 -13.73
N GLU A 191 10.17 -8.06 -14.03
CA GLU A 191 9.39 -8.87 -13.10
C GLU A 191 10.11 -10.20 -12.93
N HIS A 192 10.27 -10.61 -11.68
CA HIS A 192 10.74 -11.95 -11.34
C HIS A 192 9.64 -12.93 -11.78
N ASP A 193 9.72 -13.42 -13.02
CA ASP A 193 8.82 -14.41 -13.60
C ASP A 193 9.09 -15.78 -12.95
N HIS A 194 8.36 -16.05 -11.86
CA HIS A 194 8.42 -17.32 -11.16
C HIS A 194 7.85 -18.44 -12.01
N GLY A 195 8.50 -19.62 -11.99
CA GLY A 195 8.25 -20.73 -12.90
C GLY A 195 6.77 -20.93 -13.21
N SER A 196 6.37 -20.46 -14.41
CA SER A 196 4.97 -20.38 -14.79
C SER A 196 4.28 -21.74 -14.68
N ALA A 197 3.10 -21.74 -14.06
CA ALA A 197 2.30 -22.94 -13.95
C ALA A 197 2.02 -23.49 -15.36
N PRO A 198 2.08 -24.82 -15.57
CA PRO A 198 1.79 -25.39 -16.86
C PRO A 198 0.41 -24.94 -17.38
N ALA A 199 0.37 -24.41 -18.61
CA ALA A 199 -0.81 -23.77 -19.20
C ALA A 199 -2.05 -24.70 -19.34
N PHE A 200 -1.88 -26.01 -19.13
CA PHE A 200 -2.95 -27.00 -19.17
C PHE A 200 -3.72 -27.14 -17.84
N LEU A 201 -3.28 -26.47 -16.76
CA LEU A 201 -3.90 -26.56 -15.44
C LEU A 201 -5.06 -25.56 -15.27
N PRO A 202 -6.08 -25.86 -14.45
CA PRO A 202 -7.16 -24.92 -14.12
C PRO A 202 -6.63 -23.61 -13.50
N HIS A 203 -7.27 -22.47 -13.77
CA HIS A 203 -6.84 -21.13 -13.32
C HIS A 203 -6.61 -21.02 -11.80
N TRP A 204 -7.48 -21.65 -10.99
CA TRP A 204 -7.33 -21.69 -9.52
C TRP A 204 -6.09 -22.46 -9.04
N PHE A 205 -5.56 -23.36 -9.87
CA PHE A 205 -4.35 -24.13 -9.62
C PHE A 205 -3.09 -23.36 -10.05
N GLN A 206 -3.22 -22.51 -11.07
CA GLN A 206 -2.14 -21.67 -11.57
C GLN A 206 -1.81 -20.55 -10.58
N GLU A 207 -2.83 -19.88 -10.03
CA GLU A 207 -2.66 -18.82 -9.01
C GLU A 207 -1.97 -19.29 -7.72
N ARG A 208 -2.03 -20.59 -7.41
CA ARG A 208 -1.51 -21.16 -6.16
C ARG A 208 -0.39 -22.17 -6.39
N TRP A 209 0.17 -22.23 -7.60
CA TRP A 209 1.13 -23.25 -8.01
C TRP A 209 2.35 -23.33 -7.09
N THR A 210 2.93 -22.19 -6.73
CA THR A 210 4.08 -22.09 -5.80
C THR A 210 3.75 -22.63 -4.41
N LEU A 211 2.60 -22.25 -3.84
CA LEU A 211 2.14 -22.75 -2.54
C LEU A 211 1.88 -24.27 -2.55
N ILE A 212 1.36 -24.81 -3.67
CA ILE A 212 1.14 -26.24 -3.84
C ILE A 212 2.46 -26.99 -3.88
N LEU A 213 3.45 -26.50 -4.64
CA LEU A 213 4.79 -27.08 -4.70
C LEU A 213 5.49 -27.07 -3.34
N VAL A 214 5.40 -25.97 -2.59
CA VAL A 214 5.92 -25.87 -1.22
C VAL A 214 5.23 -26.87 -0.29
N GLY A 215 3.90 -26.95 -0.34
CA GLY A 215 3.13 -27.91 0.46
C GLY A 215 3.54 -29.35 0.17
N LEU A 216 3.70 -29.69 -1.11
CA LEU A 216 4.10 -31.01 -1.56
C LEU A 216 5.56 -31.35 -1.17
N ALA A 217 6.47 -30.36 -1.27
CA ALA A 217 7.85 -30.50 -0.77
C ALA A 217 7.88 -30.79 0.73
N GLY A 218 7.05 -30.09 1.52
CA GLY A 218 6.90 -30.32 2.95
C GLY A 218 6.36 -31.71 3.26
N VAL A 219 5.35 -32.18 2.53
CA VAL A 219 4.80 -33.54 2.69
C VAL A 219 5.86 -34.60 2.40
N PHE A 220 6.62 -34.48 1.31
CA PHE A 220 7.68 -35.42 0.97
C PHE A 220 8.84 -35.40 1.97
N LEU A 221 9.23 -34.22 2.47
CA LEU A 221 10.24 -34.08 3.50
C LEU A 221 9.82 -34.75 4.81
N VAL A 222 8.62 -34.44 5.31
CA VAL A 222 8.10 -34.97 6.58
C VAL A 222 7.87 -36.48 6.47
N SER A 223 7.31 -36.95 5.36
CA SER A 223 7.12 -38.40 5.13
C SER A 223 8.45 -39.15 5.02
N GLY A 224 9.47 -38.57 4.38
CA GLY A 224 10.82 -39.12 4.36
C GLY A 224 11.43 -39.22 5.77
N TRP A 225 11.33 -38.15 6.56
CA TRP A 225 11.86 -38.10 7.93
C TRP A 225 11.14 -39.06 8.89
N VAL A 226 9.80 -39.07 8.89
CA VAL A 226 8.99 -39.98 9.70
C VAL A 226 9.19 -41.43 9.26
N GLY A 227 9.25 -41.65 7.94
CA GLY A 227 9.53 -42.93 7.31
C GLY A 227 10.84 -43.56 7.76
N ALA A 228 11.90 -42.75 7.79
CA ALA A 228 13.23 -43.16 8.24
C ALA A 228 13.28 -43.40 9.76
N ARG A 229 12.63 -42.55 10.56
CA ARG A 229 12.81 -42.55 12.02
C ARG A 229 11.88 -43.51 12.77
N PHE A 230 10.65 -43.69 12.31
CA PHE A 230 9.59 -44.39 13.03
C PHE A 230 9.08 -45.64 12.31
N LEU A 231 8.97 -45.62 10.98
CA LEU A 231 8.38 -46.70 10.19
C LEU A 231 9.41 -47.72 9.68
N GLY A 232 10.71 -47.43 9.82
CA GLY A 232 11.78 -48.30 9.34
C GLY A 232 11.73 -48.54 7.83
N LEU A 233 11.29 -47.54 7.06
CA LEU A 233 11.18 -47.68 5.61
C LEU A 233 12.54 -48.01 4.98
N PRO A 234 12.56 -48.80 3.88
CA PRO A 234 13.79 -49.09 3.16
C PRO A 234 14.49 -47.80 2.71
N THR A 235 15.82 -47.75 2.83
CA THR A 235 16.65 -46.60 2.42
C THR A 235 16.30 -46.04 1.03
N PRO A 236 16.06 -46.86 -0.02
CA PRO A 236 15.70 -46.34 -1.34
C PRO A 236 14.38 -45.55 -1.35
N VAL A 237 13.41 -45.96 -0.53
CA VAL A 237 12.10 -45.30 -0.44
C VAL A 237 12.27 -43.93 0.24
N VAL A 238 13.06 -43.87 1.30
CA VAL A 238 13.37 -42.61 2.00
C VAL A 238 14.14 -41.66 1.08
N THR A 239 15.16 -42.15 0.37
CA THR A 239 15.91 -41.33 -0.60
C THR A 239 15.02 -40.85 -1.74
N ALA A 240 14.10 -41.69 -2.24
CA ALA A 240 13.15 -41.27 -3.27
C ALA A 240 12.22 -40.15 -2.77
N LEU A 241 11.75 -40.22 -1.52
CA LEU A 241 10.95 -39.13 -0.92
C LEU A 241 11.75 -37.84 -0.80
N TYR A 242 13.02 -37.89 -0.39
CA TYR A 242 13.87 -36.70 -0.37
C TYR A 242 14.16 -36.15 -1.76
N ILE A 243 14.39 -37.00 -2.77
CA ILE A 243 14.56 -36.53 -4.16
C ILE A 243 13.29 -35.84 -4.65
N LEU A 244 12.11 -36.37 -4.34
CA LEU A 244 10.84 -35.71 -4.68
C LEU A 244 10.72 -34.35 -3.99
N ALA A 245 11.11 -34.25 -2.71
CA ALA A 245 11.16 -32.98 -1.99
C ALA A 245 12.14 -31.98 -2.62
N TYR A 246 13.30 -32.43 -3.09
CA TYR A 246 14.26 -31.61 -3.85
C TYR A 246 13.65 -31.09 -5.14
N LEU A 247 12.99 -31.95 -5.91
CA LEU A 247 12.41 -31.56 -7.18
C LEU A 247 11.31 -30.52 -6.98
N THR A 248 10.47 -30.67 -5.96
CA THR A 248 9.31 -29.80 -5.78
C THR A 248 9.66 -28.53 -5.03
N GLY A 249 10.57 -28.59 -4.05
CA GLY A 249 11.06 -27.40 -3.33
C GLY A 249 12.13 -26.62 -4.11
N GLY A 250 12.91 -27.30 -4.94
CA GLY A 250 13.95 -26.68 -5.77
C GLY A 250 13.46 -26.20 -7.13
N TYR A 251 12.25 -26.57 -7.59
CA TYR A 251 11.73 -26.19 -8.90
C TYR A 251 11.73 -24.67 -9.10
N ASP A 252 11.09 -23.93 -8.18
CA ASP A 252 10.98 -22.47 -8.25
C ASP A 252 12.35 -21.79 -8.16
N VAL A 253 13.22 -22.23 -7.24
CA VAL A 253 14.57 -21.70 -7.12
C VAL A 253 15.39 -21.96 -8.40
N ALA A 254 15.26 -23.14 -8.99
CA ALA A 254 16.00 -23.51 -10.19
C ALA A 254 15.59 -22.71 -11.43
N THR A 255 14.31 -22.32 -11.56
CA THR A 255 13.86 -21.49 -12.70
C THR A 255 14.51 -20.10 -12.70
N HIS A 256 14.99 -19.61 -11.56
CA HIS A 256 15.68 -18.32 -11.45
C HIS A 256 17.20 -18.49 -11.41
N ALA A 257 17.70 -19.40 -10.57
CA ALA A 257 19.12 -19.63 -10.35
C ALA A 257 19.84 -20.08 -11.63
N VAL A 258 19.23 -20.95 -12.43
CA VAL A 258 19.88 -21.48 -13.64
C VAL A 258 20.07 -20.38 -14.70
N PRO A 259 19.03 -19.62 -15.10
CA PRO A 259 19.22 -18.47 -16.00
C PRO A 259 20.13 -17.38 -15.42
N ALA A 260 20.06 -17.09 -14.12
CA ALA A 260 20.93 -16.10 -13.47
C ALA A 260 22.41 -16.50 -13.59
N LEU A 261 22.72 -17.76 -13.27
CA LEU A 261 24.06 -18.33 -13.40
C LEU A 261 24.57 -18.25 -14.85
N LEU A 262 23.72 -18.57 -15.83
CA LEU A 262 24.06 -18.51 -17.25
C LEU A 262 24.33 -17.08 -17.74
N ARG A 263 23.70 -16.08 -17.13
CA ARG A 263 23.94 -14.65 -17.39
C ARG A 263 25.11 -14.06 -16.57
N GLY A 264 25.80 -14.88 -15.78
CA GLY A 264 26.89 -14.44 -14.91
C GLY A 264 26.44 -13.64 -13.68
N GLN A 265 25.16 -13.73 -13.32
CA GLN A 265 24.60 -13.13 -12.12
C GLN A 265 24.62 -14.17 -11.00
N PHE A 266 25.36 -13.87 -9.93
CA PHE A 266 25.45 -14.74 -8.76
C PHE A 266 24.63 -14.12 -7.63
N ASP A 267 23.48 -14.72 -7.36
CA ASP A 267 22.54 -14.33 -6.32
C ASP A 267 22.43 -15.43 -5.25
N THR A 268 21.59 -15.18 -4.26
CA THR A 268 21.34 -16.11 -3.15
C THR A 268 20.77 -17.44 -3.65
N ASP A 269 20.03 -17.44 -4.77
CA ASP A 269 19.37 -18.62 -5.33
C ASP A 269 20.40 -19.58 -5.94
N VAL A 270 21.40 -19.04 -6.63
CA VAL A 270 22.57 -19.81 -7.11
C VAL A 270 23.32 -20.44 -5.93
N LEU A 271 23.55 -19.68 -4.86
CA LEU A 271 24.21 -20.17 -3.66
C LEU A 271 23.42 -21.32 -3.01
N MET A 272 22.09 -21.15 -2.93
CA MET A 272 21.16 -22.11 -2.35
C MET A 272 21.14 -23.41 -3.14
N LEU A 273 21.00 -23.33 -4.47
CA LEU A 273 20.99 -24.49 -5.35
C LEU A 273 22.33 -25.24 -5.29
N ALA A 274 23.45 -24.50 -5.26
CA ALA A 274 24.78 -25.10 -5.11
C ALA A 274 24.93 -25.83 -3.76
N ALA A 275 24.43 -25.25 -2.66
CA ALA A 275 24.45 -25.87 -1.34
C ALA A 275 23.60 -27.16 -1.28
N ALA A 276 22.39 -27.12 -1.85
CA ALA A 276 21.49 -28.27 -1.89
C ALA A 276 22.08 -29.42 -2.72
N LEU A 277 22.66 -29.12 -3.89
CA LEU A 277 23.38 -30.10 -4.71
C LEU A 277 24.62 -30.65 -3.99
N GLY A 278 25.35 -29.80 -3.29
CA GLY A 278 26.49 -30.19 -2.45
C GLY A 278 26.10 -31.20 -1.36
N ALA A 279 25.00 -30.93 -0.65
CA ALA A 279 24.44 -31.84 0.36
C ALA A 279 24.01 -33.18 -0.26
N ALA A 280 23.38 -33.15 -1.44
CA ALA A 280 23.00 -34.36 -2.17
C ALA A 280 24.23 -35.22 -2.55
N VAL A 281 25.32 -34.59 -3.00
CA VAL A 281 26.58 -35.28 -3.32
C VAL A 281 27.23 -35.91 -2.09
N LEU A 282 27.09 -35.27 -0.92
CA LEU A 282 27.57 -35.81 0.35
C LEU A 282 26.69 -36.95 0.91
N GLY A 283 25.52 -37.19 0.32
CA GLY A 283 24.55 -38.15 0.82
C GLY A 283 23.64 -37.60 1.93
N GLU A 284 23.76 -36.31 2.27
CA GLU A 284 22.94 -35.61 3.27
C GLU A 284 21.63 -35.11 2.65
N TRP A 285 20.87 -36.04 2.07
CA TRP A 285 19.62 -35.76 1.35
C TRP A 285 18.57 -35.08 2.24
N ALA A 286 18.52 -35.41 3.53
CA ALA A 286 17.55 -34.80 4.45
C ALA A 286 17.84 -33.31 4.68
N GLU A 287 19.11 -32.94 4.82
CA GLU A 287 19.53 -31.56 5.12
C GLU A 287 19.27 -30.62 3.94
N GLY A 288 19.67 -31.03 2.74
CA GLY A 288 19.43 -30.20 1.56
C GLY A 288 17.96 -30.13 1.15
N ALA A 289 17.17 -31.19 1.38
CA ALA A 289 15.72 -31.15 1.16
C ALA A 289 15.04 -30.16 2.11
N PHE A 290 15.47 -30.16 3.38
CA PHE A 290 14.97 -29.22 4.39
C PHE A 290 15.33 -27.78 4.04
N LEU A 291 16.57 -27.54 3.62
CA LEU A 291 17.06 -26.23 3.21
C LEU A 291 16.28 -25.69 1.99
N LEU A 292 16.04 -26.51 0.96
CA LEU A 292 15.21 -26.12 -0.19
C LEU A 292 13.76 -25.84 0.21
N PHE A 293 13.18 -26.67 1.08
CA PHE A 293 11.82 -26.47 1.57
C PHE A 293 11.65 -25.15 2.33
N LEU A 294 12.55 -24.84 3.26
CA LEU A 294 12.49 -23.58 4.02
C LEU A 294 12.59 -22.36 3.10
N PHE A 295 13.41 -22.43 2.06
CA PHE A 295 13.60 -21.32 1.14
C PHE A 295 12.39 -21.13 0.23
N ALA A 296 11.85 -22.23 -0.32
CA ALA A 296 10.63 -22.20 -1.11
C ALA A 296 9.44 -21.67 -0.28
N LEU A 297 9.36 -22.05 1.00
CA LEU A 297 8.36 -21.51 1.93
C LEU A 297 8.54 -20.00 2.16
N GLY A 298 9.78 -19.53 2.29
CA GLY A 298 10.10 -18.10 2.41
C GLY A 298 9.63 -17.30 1.19
N HIS A 299 10.00 -17.73 -0.02
CA HIS A 299 9.59 -17.09 -1.26
C HIS A 299 8.07 -17.09 -1.46
N ALA A 300 7.40 -18.21 -1.22
CA ALA A 300 5.95 -18.27 -1.33
C ALA A 300 5.25 -17.35 -0.31
N GLY A 301 5.81 -17.21 0.90
CA GLY A 301 5.33 -16.28 1.91
C GLY A 301 5.51 -14.81 1.51
N GLU A 302 6.65 -14.47 0.90
CA GLU A 302 6.92 -13.13 0.36
C GLU A 302 5.91 -12.75 -0.73
N HIS A 303 5.69 -13.64 -1.70
CA HIS A 303 4.76 -13.43 -2.81
C HIS A 303 3.32 -13.23 -2.31
N TYR A 304 2.83 -14.14 -1.46
CA TYR A 304 1.49 -14.06 -0.89
C TYR A 304 1.25 -12.73 -0.16
N ALA A 305 2.27 -12.21 0.52
CA ALA A 305 2.17 -10.98 1.27
C ALA A 305 2.22 -9.74 0.34
N LEU A 306 3.02 -9.76 -0.74
CA LEU A 306 3.09 -8.68 -1.72
C LEU A 306 1.81 -8.55 -2.55
N ASP A 307 1.24 -9.68 -2.98
CA ASP A 307 -0.02 -9.68 -3.74
C ASP A 307 -1.18 -9.12 -2.91
N ARG A 308 -1.19 -9.43 -1.61
CA ARG A 308 -2.17 -8.86 -0.69
C ARG A 308 -2.03 -7.34 -0.55
N ALA A 309 -0.79 -6.83 -0.53
CA ALA A 309 -0.54 -5.38 -0.49
C ALA A 309 -0.98 -4.69 -1.79
N ARG A 310 -0.72 -5.30 -2.95
CA ARG A 310 -1.10 -4.77 -4.27
C ARG A 310 -2.63 -4.72 -4.46
N ASN A 311 -3.35 -5.72 -3.96
CA ASN A 311 -4.81 -5.78 -4.07
C ASN A 311 -5.52 -4.62 -3.32
N ALA A 312 -4.90 -4.04 -2.30
CA ALA A 312 -5.44 -2.86 -1.62
C ALA A 312 -5.40 -1.58 -2.50
N VAL A 313 -4.44 -1.50 -3.43
CA VAL A 313 -4.26 -0.36 -4.34
C VAL A 313 -5.20 -0.47 -5.55
N ASN A 314 -5.46 -1.69 -6.02
CA ASN A 314 -6.35 -1.93 -7.16
C ASN A 314 -7.83 -1.60 -6.89
N ALA A 315 -8.23 -1.42 -5.62
CA ALA A 315 -9.56 -0.97 -5.23
C ALA A 315 -9.90 0.42 -5.81
N LEU A 316 -8.89 1.24 -6.16
CA LEU A 316 -9.10 2.55 -6.78
C LEU A 316 -9.61 2.43 -8.23
N GLY A 317 -9.26 1.35 -8.94
CA GLY A 317 -9.71 1.09 -10.32
C GLY A 317 -11.18 0.67 -10.42
N GLU A 318 -11.77 0.16 -9.34
CA GLU A 318 -13.20 -0.20 -9.28
C GLU A 318 -14.12 1.03 -9.29
N LEU A 319 -13.56 2.23 -9.12
CA LEU A 319 -14.30 3.50 -9.17
C LEU A 319 -14.61 3.96 -10.60
N MET A 320 -14.07 3.31 -11.64
CA MET A 320 -14.31 3.68 -13.03
C MET A 320 -15.56 3.01 -13.63
N PRO A 321 -16.45 3.78 -14.29
CA PRO A 321 -17.50 3.20 -15.11
C PRO A 321 -16.89 2.35 -16.23
N LYS A 322 -17.37 1.11 -16.39
CA LYS A 322 -16.96 0.23 -17.50
C LYS A 322 -17.72 0.53 -18.79
N THR A 323 -18.82 1.26 -18.69
CA THR A 323 -19.69 1.65 -19.81
C THR A 323 -19.99 3.15 -19.78
N ALA A 324 -20.29 3.70 -20.95
CA ALA A 324 -20.69 5.08 -21.15
C ALA A 324 -21.92 5.15 -22.05
N GLN A 325 -22.81 6.11 -21.79
CA GLN A 325 -23.93 6.40 -22.69
C GLN A 325 -23.48 7.37 -23.77
N VAL A 326 -23.37 6.91 -25.01
CA VAL A 326 -22.88 7.68 -26.15
C VAL A 326 -24.03 8.10 -27.04
N ARG A 327 -24.01 9.36 -27.48
CA ARG A 327 -24.93 9.92 -28.46
C ARG A 327 -24.48 9.52 -29.86
N ARG A 328 -25.21 8.60 -30.51
CA ARG A 328 -25.02 8.20 -31.90
C ARG A 328 -26.19 8.75 -32.73
N GLY A 329 -26.04 9.96 -33.26
CA GLY A 329 -27.13 10.69 -33.91
C GLY A 329 -28.26 11.02 -32.93
N GLU A 330 -29.48 10.58 -33.23
CA GLU A 330 -30.67 10.82 -32.38
C GLU A 330 -30.82 9.81 -31.22
N ARG A 331 -29.98 8.77 -31.14
CA ARG A 331 -30.11 7.71 -30.14
C ARG A 331 -28.97 7.73 -29.12
N LEU A 332 -29.30 7.37 -27.89
CA LEU A 332 -28.32 6.99 -26.88
C LEU A 332 -28.02 5.49 -26.99
N VAL A 333 -26.75 5.13 -27.00
CA VAL A 333 -26.28 3.75 -27.00
C VAL A 333 -25.30 3.58 -25.85
N GLU A 334 -25.43 2.52 -25.06
CA GLU A 334 -24.45 2.17 -24.05
C GLU A 334 -23.30 1.39 -24.69
N GLU A 335 -22.09 1.93 -24.60
CA GLU A 335 -20.87 1.33 -25.16
C GLU A 335 -19.79 1.21 -24.08
N PRO A 336 -18.92 0.16 -24.15
CA PRO A 336 -17.74 0.08 -23.30
C PRO A 336 -16.84 1.31 -23.47
N VAL A 337 -16.27 1.81 -22.38
CA VAL A 337 -15.43 3.02 -22.39
C VAL A 337 -14.20 2.85 -23.29
N GLU A 338 -13.70 1.61 -23.44
CA GLU A 338 -12.57 1.25 -24.29
C GLU A 338 -12.86 1.37 -25.79
N ARG A 339 -14.13 1.40 -26.19
CA ARG A 339 -14.55 1.54 -27.60
C ARG A 339 -14.81 3.00 -28.01
N LEU A 340 -14.76 3.91 -27.05
CA LEU A 340 -14.97 5.33 -27.32
C LEU A 340 -13.82 5.91 -28.14
N SER A 341 -14.18 6.75 -29.10
CA SER A 341 -13.23 7.53 -29.90
C SER A 341 -13.17 8.97 -29.42
N VAL A 342 -12.07 9.66 -29.73
CA VAL A 342 -12.00 11.12 -29.59
C VAL A 342 -13.13 11.75 -30.40
N ASP A 343 -13.69 12.84 -29.89
CA ASP A 343 -14.87 13.55 -30.41
C ASP A 343 -16.23 12.84 -30.22
N ASP A 344 -16.28 11.65 -29.62
CA ASP A 344 -17.54 11.03 -29.21
C ASP A 344 -18.26 11.88 -28.16
N VAL A 345 -19.59 12.01 -28.28
CA VAL A 345 -20.41 12.75 -27.31
C VAL A 345 -21.03 11.79 -26.32
N VAL A 346 -20.51 11.80 -25.10
CA VAL A 346 -21.01 11.04 -23.96
C VAL A 346 -22.05 11.86 -23.19
N VAL A 347 -23.14 11.23 -22.79
CA VAL A 347 -24.20 11.84 -21.99
C VAL A 347 -24.06 11.35 -20.55
N VAL A 348 -23.78 12.29 -19.64
CA VAL A 348 -23.57 12.02 -18.22
C VAL A 348 -24.75 12.59 -17.44
N ARG A 349 -25.49 11.73 -16.74
CA ARG A 349 -26.68 12.15 -15.98
C ARG A 349 -26.28 12.65 -14.58
N PRO A 350 -27.17 13.37 -13.87
CA PRO A 350 -27.02 13.64 -12.45
C PRO A 350 -26.74 12.35 -11.66
N GLY A 351 -25.70 12.35 -10.83
CA GLY A 351 -25.23 11.20 -10.04
C GLY A 351 -24.26 10.27 -10.76
N ASP A 352 -24.15 10.34 -12.09
CA ASP A 352 -23.22 9.50 -12.84
C ASP A 352 -21.79 10.03 -12.73
N ARG A 353 -20.84 9.08 -12.71
CA ARG A 353 -19.43 9.40 -12.90
C ARG A 353 -19.15 9.72 -14.36
N VAL A 354 -18.36 10.74 -14.60
CA VAL A 354 -17.85 11.07 -15.94
C VAL A 354 -16.90 9.94 -16.37
N PRO A 355 -17.17 9.21 -17.47
CA PRO A 355 -16.37 8.05 -17.85
C PRO A 355 -15.08 8.39 -18.62
N VAL A 356 -14.98 9.61 -19.17
CA VAL A 356 -13.88 10.04 -20.04
C VAL A 356 -13.49 11.48 -19.76
N ASP A 357 -12.24 11.84 -20.07
CA ASP A 357 -11.85 13.25 -20.12
C ASP A 357 -12.47 13.89 -21.36
N GLY A 358 -12.97 15.11 -21.21
CA GLY A 358 -13.66 15.78 -22.29
C GLY A 358 -14.05 17.22 -22.00
N ASP A 359 -14.63 17.86 -23.01
CA ASP A 359 -15.19 19.21 -22.90
C ASP A 359 -16.72 19.14 -22.93
N VAL A 360 -17.38 19.89 -22.04
CA VAL A 360 -18.84 20.02 -22.08
C VAL A 360 -19.24 20.70 -23.39
N VAL A 361 -20.05 20.04 -24.21
CA VAL A 361 -20.63 20.63 -25.43
C VAL A 361 -22.03 21.18 -25.20
N LYS A 362 -22.76 20.65 -24.21
CA LYS A 362 -24.11 21.10 -23.88
C LYS A 362 -24.49 20.74 -22.43
N GLY A 363 -25.26 21.63 -21.80
CA GLY A 363 -25.65 21.52 -20.39
C GLY A 363 -24.85 22.45 -19.50
N ALA A 364 -25.35 22.66 -18.28
CA ALA A 364 -24.66 23.38 -17.22
C ALA A 364 -24.99 22.68 -15.90
N SER A 365 -23.97 22.26 -15.16
CA SER A 365 -24.09 21.46 -13.93
C SER A 365 -22.89 21.71 -13.02
N THR A 366 -23.00 21.34 -11.76
CA THR A 366 -21.87 21.25 -10.84
C THR A 366 -21.25 19.86 -10.91
N VAL A 367 -19.92 19.81 -10.89
CA VAL A 367 -19.14 18.57 -10.96
C VAL A 367 -18.25 18.47 -9.73
N ASP A 368 -18.41 17.37 -8.99
CA ASP A 368 -17.56 17.01 -7.87
C ASP A 368 -16.23 16.46 -8.39
N GLN A 369 -15.16 17.21 -8.16
CA GLN A 369 -13.81 16.84 -8.55
C GLN A 369 -12.99 16.24 -7.40
N SER A 370 -13.58 16.09 -6.20
CA SER A 370 -12.90 15.54 -5.03
C SER A 370 -12.20 14.19 -5.26
N PRO A 371 -12.69 13.26 -6.12
CA PRO A 371 -11.98 12.01 -6.35
C PRO A 371 -10.61 12.16 -7.03
N ILE A 372 -10.34 13.32 -7.64
CA ILE A 372 -9.08 13.59 -8.38
C ILE A 372 -8.30 14.72 -7.74
N THR A 373 -8.98 15.83 -7.39
CA THR A 373 -8.32 17.04 -6.89
C THR A 373 -8.24 17.08 -5.37
N GLY A 374 -9.05 16.28 -4.66
CA GLY A 374 -9.20 16.35 -3.21
C GLY A 374 -10.01 17.56 -2.72
N GLU A 375 -10.43 18.45 -3.62
CA GLU A 375 -11.22 19.64 -3.30
C GLU A 375 -12.70 19.28 -3.16
N SER A 376 -13.28 19.51 -1.98
CA SER A 376 -14.66 19.14 -1.65
C SER A 376 -15.73 20.07 -2.24
N VAL A 377 -15.34 21.22 -2.80
CA VAL A 377 -16.29 22.19 -3.37
C VAL A 377 -16.56 21.82 -4.84
N PRO A 378 -17.81 21.48 -5.21
CA PRO A 378 -18.15 21.18 -6.58
C PRO A 378 -17.90 22.38 -7.50
N VAL A 379 -17.32 22.12 -8.66
CA VAL A 379 -16.97 23.16 -9.64
C VAL A 379 -18.10 23.28 -10.65
N ALA A 380 -18.61 24.50 -10.86
CA ALA A 380 -19.59 24.77 -11.90
C ALA A 380 -18.97 24.55 -13.29
N LYS A 381 -19.69 23.84 -14.15
CA LYS A 381 -19.29 23.52 -15.53
C LYS A 381 -20.40 23.90 -16.49
N GLN A 382 -20.01 24.54 -17.58
CA GLN A 382 -20.88 24.94 -18.69
C GLN A 382 -20.21 24.58 -20.02
N ALA A 383 -20.94 24.78 -21.12
CA ALA A 383 -20.42 24.49 -22.45
C ALA A 383 -19.08 25.20 -22.71
N GLY A 384 -18.07 24.43 -23.10
CA GLY A 384 -16.68 24.85 -23.30
C GLY A 384 -15.74 24.50 -22.15
N ASP A 385 -16.25 24.13 -20.98
CA ASP A 385 -15.41 23.76 -19.83
C ASP A 385 -14.97 22.29 -19.89
N ALA A 386 -13.74 22.04 -19.44
CA ALA A 386 -13.18 20.69 -19.32
C ALA A 386 -13.74 19.94 -18.09
N VAL A 387 -13.96 18.64 -18.25
CA VAL A 387 -14.33 17.67 -17.20
C VAL A 387 -13.40 16.47 -17.25
N PHE A 388 -13.19 15.83 -16.10
CA PHE A 388 -12.22 14.76 -15.92
C PHE A 388 -12.90 13.43 -15.62
N ALA A 389 -12.35 12.33 -16.13
CA ALA A 389 -12.81 10.97 -15.89
C ALA A 389 -12.73 10.62 -14.40
N GLY A 390 -13.80 10.06 -13.85
CA GLY A 390 -13.91 9.68 -12.43
C GLY A 390 -14.57 10.75 -11.54
N THR A 391 -14.72 11.99 -12.02
CA THR A 391 -15.50 13.04 -11.35
C THR A 391 -17.01 12.72 -11.38
N ILE A 392 -17.78 13.28 -10.46
CA ILE A 392 -19.22 12.98 -10.33
C ILE A 392 -20.04 14.20 -10.76
N ASN A 393 -20.94 13.99 -11.71
CA ASN A 393 -21.88 15.03 -12.12
C ASN A 393 -23.04 15.13 -11.12
N GLN A 394 -23.47 16.33 -10.71
CA GLN A 394 -24.45 16.48 -9.61
C GLN A 394 -25.85 16.91 -10.07
N GLU A 395 -26.00 18.08 -10.69
CA GLU A 395 -27.31 18.76 -10.79
C GLU A 395 -28.07 18.48 -12.08
N ALA A 396 -27.40 18.56 -13.22
CA ALA A 396 -28.03 18.48 -14.54
C ALA A 396 -27.27 17.56 -15.50
N THR A 397 -27.94 17.10 -16.55
CA THR A 397 -27.29 16.26 -17.58
C THR A 397 -26.27 17.07 -18.37
N LEU A 398 -25.07 16.52 -18.53
CA LEU A 398 -24.00 17.08 -19.37
C LEU A 398 -23.83 16.23 -20.62
N GLU A 399 -23.68 16.88 -21.76
CA GLU A 399 -23.15 16.27 -22.99
C GLU A 399 -21.67 16.64 -23.05
N VAL A 400 -20.80 15.63 -22.97
CA VAL A 400 -19.35 15.77 -22.89
C VAL A 400 -18.74 15.17 -24.14
N ARG A 401 -17.95 15.94 -24.86
CA ARG A 401 -17.18 15.47 -26.01
C ARG A 401 -15.82 14.96 -25.55
N THR A 402 -15.55 13.70 -25.82
CA THR A 402 -14.30 13.01 -25.45
C THR A 402 -13.09 13.71 -26.06
N THR A 403 -12.11 14.09 -25.25
CA THR A 403 -10.84 14.68 -25.70
C THR A 403 -9.67 13.70 -25.63
N ALA A 404 -9.75 12.69 -24.76
CA ALA A 404 -8.73 11.65 -24.60
C ALA A 404 -9.35 10.25 -24.53
N LEU A 405 -8.61 9.25 -25.01
CA LEU A 405 -9.02 7.84 -24.94
C LEU A 405 -8.95 7.33 -23.49
N ALA A 406 -9.68 6.26 -23.19
CA ALA A 406 -9.73 5.63 -21.85
C ALA A 406 -8.33 5.29 -21.27
N ARG A 407 -7.40 4.91 -22.14
CA ARG A 407 -6.00 4.58 -21.77
C ARG A 407 -5.13 5.80 -21.45
N ASP A 408 -5.54 6.99 -21.87
CA ASP A 408 -4.74 8.21 -21.83
C ASP A 408 -5.37 9.30 -20.94
N ASN A 409 -6.43 8.97 -20.20
CA ASN A 409 -7.15 9.94 -19.37
C ASN A 409 -6.39 10.27 -18.07
N THR A 410 -6.80 11.37 -17.42
CA THR A 410 -6.15 11.98 -16.27
C THR A 410 -6.02 11.00 -15.11
N LEU A 411 -7.08 10.24 -14.84
CA LEU A 411 -7.07 9.25 -13.77
C LEU A 411 -6.12 8.09 -14.06
N ASN A 412 -6.08 7.56 -15.30
CA ASN A 412 -5.14 6.52 -15.69
C ASN A 412 -3.69 7.01 -15.59
N ARG A 413 -3.44 8.27 -15.95
CA ARG A 413 -2.13 8.89 -15.79
C ARG A 413 -1.73 9.05 -14.32
N VAL A 414 -2.66 9.41 -13.43
CA VAL A 414 -2.44 9.39 -11.97
C VAL A 414 -2.17 7.96 -11.48
N MET A 415 -2.95 6.97 -11.92
CA MET A 415 -2.72 5.57 -11.58
C MET A 415 -1.35 5.09 -12.05
N HIS A 416 -0.92 5.42 -13.26
CA HIS A 416 0.40 5.10 -13.78
C HIS A 416 1.51 5.78 -12.97
N LEU A 417 1.34 7.05 -12.60
CA LEU A 417 2.31 7.77 -11.75
C LEU A 417 2.39 7.15 -10.34
N VAL A 418 1.26 6.72 -9.77
CA VAL A 418 1.21 6.03 -8.47
C VAL A 418 1.86 4.65 -8.57
N GLN A 419 1.55 3.88 -9.62
CA GLN A 419 2.17 2.58 -9.88
C GLN A 419 3.68 2.72 -10.07
N GLU A 420 4.12 3.74 -10.81
CA GLU A 420 5.54 4.02 -11.05
C GLU A 420 6.25 4.47 -9.76
N ALA A 421 5.59 5.28 -8.92
CA ALA A 421 6.11 5.66 -7.61
C ALA A 421 6.18 4.46 -6.63
N GLN A 422 5.17 3.57 -6.64
CA GLN A 422 5.16 2.35 -5.83
C GLN A 422 6.15 1.29 -6.33
N SER A 423 6.47 1.29 -7.63
CA SER A 423 7.44 0.36 -8.23
C SER A 423 8.89 0.66 -7.83
N GLN A 424 9.14 1.79 -7.16
CA GLN A 424 10.48 2.14 -6.70
C GLN A 424 10.90 1.27 -5.52
N GLN A 425 11.94 0.46 -5.73
CA GLN A 425 12.53 -0.37 -4.70
C GLN A 425 12.98 0.47 -3.50
N SER A 426 12.63 0.04 -2.29
CA SER A 426 13.02 0.75 -1.06
C SER A 426 14.55 0.85 -0.92
N PRO A 427 15.09 1.90 -0.29
CA PRO A 427 16.53 2.05 -0.07
C PRO A 427 17.17 0.82 0.61
N THR A 428 16.44 0.18 1.53
CA THR A 428 16.87 -1.03 2.24
C THR A 428 16.97 -2.24 1.29
N GLN A 429 16.00 -2.40 0.38
CA GLN A 429 16.03 -3.48 -0.63
C GLN A 429 17.22 -3.30 -1.59
N GLN A 430 17.49 -2.08 -2.03
CA GLN A 430 18.64 -1.77 -2.88
C GLN A 430 19.98 -2.02 -2.17
N PHE A 431 20.07 -1.71 -0.86
CA PHE A 431 21.25 -2.03 -0.05
C PHE A 431 21.51 -3.54 0.01
N THR A 432 20.48 -4.32 0.33
CA THR A 432 20.57 -5.79 0.42
C THR A 432 21.02 -6.38 -0.92
N GLN A 433 20.43 -5.93 -2.05
CA GLN A 433 20.85 -6.38 -3.39
C GLN A 433 22.32 -6.03 -3.70
N ARG A 434 22.77 -4.82 -3.34
CA ARG A 434 24.16 -4.40 -3.59
C ARG A 434 25.16 -5.21 -2.75
N PHE A 435 24.80 -5.53 -1.50
CA PHE A 435 25.58 -6.41 -0.64
C PHE A 435 25.70 -7.82 -1.24
N THR A 436 24.56 -8.44 -1.59
CA THR A 436 24.52 -9.81 -2.14
C THR A 436 25.33 -9.95 -3.43
N ARG A 437 25.28 -8.94 -4.32
CA ARG A 437 26.05 -8.93 -5.59
C ARG A 437 27.56 -9.06 -5.41
N TRP A 438 28.11 -8.62 -4.28
CA TRP A 438 29.54 -8.77 -4.00
C TRP A 438 29.81 -9.96 -3.06
N PHE A 439 28.94 -10.17 -2.06
CA PHE A 439 29.09 -11.21 -1.06
C PHE A 439 29.00 -12.62 -1.65
N VAL A 440 28.02 -12.90 -2.52
CA VAL A 440 27.81 -14.25 -3.08
C VAL A 440 29.01 -14.71 -3.93
N PRO A 441 29.51 -13.93 -4.92
CA PRO A 441 30.72 -14.32 -5.65
C PRO A 441 31.92 -14.53 -4.74
N ALA A 442 32.10 -13.69 -3.71
CA ALA A 442 33.20 -13.81 -2.77
C ALA A 442 33.14 -15.13 -1.99
N VAL A 443 31.96 -15.50 -1.47
CA VAL A 443 31.74 -16.78 -0.78
C VAL A 443 31.99 -17.96 -1.71
N LEU A 444 31.45 -17.94 -2.93
CA LEU A 444 31.67 -19.01 -3.90
C LEU A 444 33.16 -19.19 -4.25
N LEU A 445 33.90 -18.09 -4.40
CA LEU A 445 35.34 -18.12 -4.66
C LEU A 445 36.11 -18.71 -3.47
N VAL A 446 35.75 -18.32 -2.24
CA VAL A 446 36.35 -18.89 -1.02
C VAL A 446 36.02 -20.38 -0.91
N VAL A 447 34.78 -20.80 -1.15
CA VAL A 447 34.38 -22.21 -1.15
C VAL A 447 35.18 -23.00 -2.18
N LEU A 448 35.32 -22.48 -3.41
CA LEU A 448 36.15 -23.10 -4.44
C LEU A 448 37.62 -23.20 -4.00
N ALA A 449 38.17 -22.15 -3.39
CA ALA A 449 39.53 -22.18 -2.86
C ALA A 449 39.69 -23.24 -1.76
N VAL A 450 38.71 -23.40 -0.87
CA VAL A 450 38.71 -24.45 0.16
C VAL A 450 38.58 -25.85 -0.45
N ILE A 451 37.89 -26.02 -1.58
CA ILE A 451 37.84 -27.31 -2.30
C ILE A 451 39.19 -27.65 -2.91
N VAL A 452 39.86 -26.67 -3.53
CA VAL A 452 41.03 -26.93 -4.40
C VAL A 452 42.38 -26.80 -3.68
N VAL A 453 42.57 -25.79 -2.83
CA VAL A 453 43.88 -25.45 -2.26
C VAL A 453 44.39 -26.51 -1.27
N PRO A 454 43.62 -26.96 -0.26
CA PRO A 454 44.12 -27.92 0.73
C PRO A 454 44.56 -29.28 0.14
N PRO A 455 43.85 -29.87 -0.85
CA PRO A 455 44.31 -31.07 -1.53
C PRO A 455 45.58 -30.85 -2.36
N LEU A 456 45.71 -29.68 -3.00
CA LEU A 456 46.83 -29.38 -3.88
C LEU A 456 48.14 -29.13 -3.09
N VAL A 457 48.02 -28.60 -1.88
CA VAL A 457 49.14 -28.41 -0.94
C VAL A 457 49.40 -29.68 -0.09
N GLY A 458 48.51 -30.67 -0.14
CA GLY A 458 48.63 -31.93 0.61
C GLY A 458 48.22 -31.84 2.08
N TRP A 459 47.50 -30.79 2.50
CA TRP A 459 47.02 -30.63 3.88
C TRP A 459 45.86 -31.58 4.21
N MET A 460 45.02 -31.89 3.23
CA MET A 460 43.82 -32.69 3.45
C MET A 460 43.34 -33.37 2.17
N PRO A 461 42.78 -34.59 2.22
CA PRO A 461 42.23 -35.24 1.04
C PRO A 461 40.98 -34.51 0.48
N LEU A 462 40.74 -34.67 -0.82
CA LEU A 462 39.66 -33.99 -1.57
C LEU A 462 38.28 -34.14 -0.91
N HIS A 463 37.93 -35.35 -0.45
CA HIS A 463 36.63 -35.61 0.17
C HIS A 463 36.40 -34.77 1.44
N ALA A 464 37.43 -34.64 2.29
CA ALA A 464 37.34 -33.88 3.52
C ALA A 464 37.36 -32.37 3.23
N SER A 465 38.06 -31.94 2.17
CA SER A 465 38.06 -30.55 1.71
C SER A 465 36.70 -30.15 1.17
N PHE A 466 36.10 -31.02 0.37
CA PHE A 466 34.75 -30.84 -0.15
C PHE A 466 33.71 -30.75 0.97
N TYR A 467 33.76 -31.67 1.95
CA TYR A 467 32.87 -31.65 3.11
C TYR A 467 32.97 -30.32 3.89
N ARG A 468 34.19 -29.85 4.20
CA ARG A 468 34.39 -28.57 4.89
C ARG A 468 33.96 -27.36 4.05
N ALA A 469 34.15 -27.41 2.75
CA ALA A 469 33.70 -26.37 1.84
C ALA A 469 32.18 -26.28 1.78
N MET A 470 31.47 -27.41 1.80
CA MET A 470 30.00 -27.44 1.86
C MET A 470 29.49 -26.94 3.21
N LEU A 471 30.13 -27.31 4.32
CA LEU A 471 29.82 -26.72 5.63
C LEU A 471 29.99 -25.20 5.64
N LEU A 472 31.07 -24.69 5.05
CA LEU A 472 31.29 -23.26 4.91
C LEU A 472 30.21 -22.61 4.03
N LEU A 473 29.87 -23.23 2.91
CA LEU A 473 28.86 -22.74 1.98
C LEU A 473 27.49 -22.60 2.65
N VAL A 474 27.08 -23.62 3.41
CA VAL A 474 25.83 -23.61 4.18
C VAL A 474 25.88 -22.57 5.30
N ALA A 475 26.98 -22.50 6.04
CA ALA A 475 27.14 -21.54 7.15
C ALA A 475 27.22 -20.08 6.69
N ALA A 476 27.73 -19.82 5.48
CA ALA A 476 27.86 -18.50 4.90
C ALA A 476 26.56 -17.99 4.23
N SER A 477 25.49 -18.80 4.23
CA SER A 477 24.27 -18.45 3.51
C SER A 477 23.56 -17.24 4.15
N PRO A 478 23.31 -16.15 3.41
CA PRO A 478 22.71 -14.93 3.95
C PRO A 478 21.17 -15.03 4.03
N CYS A 479 20.60 -16.21 4.26
CA CYS A 479 19.15 -16.46 4.21
C CYS A 479 18.34 -15.48 5.07
N ALA A 480 18.81 -15.22 6.29
CA ALA A 480 18.13 -14.32 7.22
C ALA A 480 18.15 -12.86 6.74
N LEU A 481 19.23 -12.44 6.07
CA LEU A 481 19.37 -11.10 5.51
C LEU A 481 18.46 -10.92 4.29
N ALA A 482 18.41 -11.94 3.43
CA ALA A 482 17.57 -11.94 2.22
C ALA A 482 16.08 -11.87 2.56
N ILE A 483 15.61 -12.66 3.52
CA ILE A 483 14.19 -12.72 3.93
C ILE A 483 13.83 -11.57 4.88
N GLY A 484 14.79 -11.06 5.66
CA GLY A 484 14.52 -10.04 6.67
C GLY A 484 14.02 -8.72 6.09
N THR A 485 14.53 -8.30 4.93
CA THR A 485 14.12 -7.02 4.32
C THR A 485 12.69 -7.04 3.80
N PRO A 486 12.28 -8.01 2.94
CA PRO A 486 10.89 -8.11 2.50
C PRO A 486 9.93 -8.34 3.66
N ALA A 487 10.27 -9.22 4.62
CA ALA A 487 9.42 -9.47 5.78
C ALA A 487 9.17 -8.21 6.62
N ALA A 488 10.21 -7.38 6.84
CA ALA A 488 10.07 -6.11 7.55
C ALA A 488 9.26 -5.08 6.76
N VAL A 489 9.49 -4.96 5.45
CA VAL A 489 8.74 -4.07 4.56
C VAL A 489 7.28 -4.49 4.49
N LEU A 490 6.99 -5.78 4.35
CA LEU A 490 5.65 -6.35 4.32
C LEU A 490 4.93 -6.23 5.65
N ALA A 491 5.63 -6.44 6.77
CA ALA A 491 5.09 -6.15 8.09
C ALA A 491 4.78 -4.66 8.23
N GLY A 492 5.65 -3.79 7.73
CA GLY A 492 5.45 -2.34 7.71
C GLY A 492 4.25 -1.92 6.88
N ILE A 493 4.15 -2.37 5.62
CA ILE A 493 3.02 -2.09 4.71
C ILE A 493 1.74 -2.70 5.27
N GLY A 494 1.77 -3.95 5.73
CA GLY A 494 0.63 -4.63 6.32
C GLY A 494 0.19 -4.02 7.66
N GLN A 495 1.09 -3.35 8.37
CA GLN A 495 0.76 -2.57 9.56
C GLN A 495 0.16 -1.21 9.18
N ALA A 496 0.78 -0.49 8.23
CA ALA A 496 0.26 0.76 7.69
C ALA A 496 -1.16 0.55 7.12
N ALA A 497 -1.34 -0.38 6.19
CA ALA A 497 -2.65 -0.70 5.60
C ALA A 497 -3.73 -1.11 6.62
N ARG A 498 -3.35 -1.62 7.80
CA ARG A 498 -4.29 -1.93 8.91
C ARG A 498 -4.59 -0.72 9.80
N HIS A 499 -3.73 0.29 9.78
CA HIS A 499 -3.82 1.50 10.58
C HIS A 499 -4.18 2.75 9.76
N GLY A 500 -4.41 2.60 8.45
CA GLY A 500 -4.69 3.69 7.51
C GLY A 500 -3.40 4.32 7.04
#